data_AF-A0A3D8J4K4-F1
#
_entry.id   AF-A0A3D8J4K4-F1
#
_cell.length_a   1.000
_cell.length_b   1.000
_cell.length_c   1.000
_cell.angle_alpha   90.00
_cell.angle_beta   90.00
_cell.angle_gamma   90.00
#
_symmetry.space_group_name_H-M   'P 1'
#
loop_
_entity.id
_entity.type
_entity.pdbx_description
1 polymer ?
#
loop_
_entity_poly.entity_id
_entity_poly.type
_entity_poly.pdbx_seq_one_letter_code
_entity_poly.pdbx_strand_id
1 'polypeptide(L)' 'MQNKILNQIKDIVDDDSLTQNQKLEDIQDWDSLAKITFVSWVDQNLKITLYTQDLQKCQTIADIISLLESKCGK' A
#
# COMPACT_ATOMS: atom_id res chain seq x y z
N MET A 1 1.30 -11.46 5.61
CA MET A 1 1.33 -10.53 4.47
C MET A 1 1.22 -9.09 4.94
N GLN A 2 0.24 -8.80 5.80
CA GLN A 2 -0.04 -7.49 6.41
C GLN A 2 1.19 -6.71 6.90
N ASN A 3 2.02 -7.30 7.79
CA ASN A 3 3.22 -6.63 8.31
C ASN A 3 4.23 -6.24 7.21
N LYS A 4 4.34 -7.01 6.14
CA LYS A 4 5.26 -6.69 5.02
C LYS A 4 4.77 -5.46 4.25
N ILE A 5 3.47 -5.39 3.99
CA ILE A 5 2.84 -4.27 3.28
C ILE A 5 2.97 -2.99 4.12
N LEU A 6 2.61 -3.08 5.41
CA LEU A 6 2.73 -1.94 6.32
C LEU A 6 4.17 -1.42 6.39
N ASN A 7 5.14 -2.30 6.64
CA ASN A 7 6.55 -1.91 6.71
C ASN A 7 7.04 -1.31 5.38
N GLN A 8 6.64 -1.89 4.24
CA GLN A 8 7.04 -1.32 2.96
C GLN A 8 6.48 0.10 2.75
N ILE A 9 5.24 0.37 3.18
CA ILE A 9 4.66 1.70 3.09
C ILE A 9 5.44 2.67 4.00
N LYS A 10 5.78 2.25 5.22
CA LYS A 10 6.63 3.02 6.15
C LYS A 10 7.99 3.36 5.52
N ASP A 11 8.64 2.39 4.91
CA ASP A 11 9.93 2.57 4.24
C ASP A 11 9.84 3.54 3.05
N ILE A 12 8.74 3.53 2.29
CA ILE A 12 8.53 4.40 1.13
C ILE A 12 8.30 5.85 1.55
N VAL A 13 7.55 6.07 2.63
CA VAL A 13 7.15 7.40 3.11
C VAL A 13 8.02 7.91 4.26
N ASP A 14 9.05 7.16 4.64
CA ASP A 14 9.99 7.44 5.74
C ASP A 14 9.27 7.77 7.07
N ASP A 15 8.20 7.02 7.39
CA ASP A 15 7.40 7.21 8.62
C ASP A 15 7.13 5.88 9.34
N ASP A 16 7.92 5.61 10.37
CA ASP A 16 7.79 4.42 11.21
C ASP A 16 6.57 4.44 12.14
N SER A 17 5.93 5.60 12.34
CA SER A 17 4.81 5.77 13.26
C SER A 17 3.45 5.35 12.68
N LEU A 18 3.39 5.11 11.36
CA LEU A 18 2.16 4.79 10.66
C LEU A 18 1.48 3.53 11.21
N THR A 19 0.15 3.57 11.18
CA THR A 19 -0.71 2.45 11.59
C THR A 19 -1.66 2.07 10.46
N GLN A 20 -2.11 0.80 10.46
CA GLN A 20 -2.97 0.29 9.39
C GLN A 20 -4.33 1.01 9.25
N ASN A 21 -4.82 1.62 10.33
CA ASN A 21 -6.11 2.32 10.39
C ASN A 21 -6.00 3.80 10.01
N GLN A 22 -4.78 4.30 9.80
CA GLN A 22 -4.57 5.69 9.41
C GLN A 22 -5.03 5.89 7.97
N LYS A 23 -5.60 7.07 7.72
CA LYS A 23 -6.02 7.41 6.37
C LYS A 23 -4.82 7.74 5.51
N LEU A 24 -4.83 7.22 4.29
CA LEU A 24 -3.81 7.46 3.28
C LEU A 24 -3.74 8.94 2.87
N GLU A 25 -4.85 9.69 2.97
CA GLU A 25 -4.91 11.12 2.67
C GLU A 25 -4.17 11.98 3.72
N ASP A 26 -4.03 11.48 4.94
CA ASP A 26 -3.37 12.19 6.05
C ASP A 26 -1.85 11.93 6.06
N ILE A 27 -1.36 10.98 5.26
CA ILE A 27 0.06 10.66 5.14
C ILE A 27 0.68 11.63 4.14
N GLN A 28 1.50 12.56 4.65
CA GLN A 28 2.09 13.65 3.86
C GLN A 28 2.82 13.14 2.61
N ASP A 29 3.65 12.10 2.77
CA ASP A 29 4.50 11.57 1.71
C ASP A 29 3.82 10.46 0.89
N TRP A 30 2.52 10.22 1.07
CA TRP A 30 1.73 9.30 0.25
C TRP A 30 1.25 9.93 -1.07
N ASP A 31 2.21 10.42 -1.85
CA ASP A 31 1.99 11.09 -3.12
C ASP A 31 1.89 10.09 -4.31
N SER A 32 1.92 10.61 -5.54
CA SER A 32 1.89 9.77 -6.74
C SER A 32 3.14 8.91 -6.89
N LEU A 33 4.31 9.40 -6.48
CA LEU A 33 5.58 8.67 -6.58
C LEU A 33 5.64 7.53 -5.57
N ALA A 34 5.18 7.75 -4.33
CA ALA A 34 5.04 6.72 -3.32
C ALA A 34 4.10 5.60 -3.80
N LYS A 35 2.95 5.97 -4.39
CA LYS A 35 1.99 5.02 -4.96
C LYS A 35 2.60 4.19 -6.11
N ILE A 36 3.34 4.82 -7.02
CA ILE A 36 4.01 4.13 -8.13
C ILE A 36 5.09 3.16 -7.59
N THR A 37 5.88 3.61 -6.63
CA THR A 37 6.92 2.80 -5.99
C THR A 37 6.31 1.58 -5.30
N PHE A 38 5.21 1.78 -4.57
CA PHE A 38 4.49 0.70 -3.91
C PHE A 38 3.90 -0.30 -4.91
N VAL A 39 3.26 0.19 -5.99
CA VAL A 39 2.75 -0.67 -7.08
C VAL A 39 3.85 -1.54 -7.68
N SER A 40 5.01 -0.94 -7.98
CA SER A 40 6.18 -1.66 -8.50
C SER A 40 6.68 -2.73 -7.53
N TRP A 41 6.74 -2.40 -6.23
CA TRP A 41 7.11 -3.37 -5.21
C TRP A 41 6.13 -4.54 -5.11
N VAL A 42 4.82 -4.27 -5.17
CA VAL A 42 3.77 -5.31 -5.14
C VAL A 42 3.91 -6.26 -6.34
N ASP A 43 4.12 -5.73 -7.55
CA ASP A 43 4.32 -6.54 -8.74
C ASP A 43 5.57 -7.43 -8.62
N GLN A 44 6.68 -6.87 -8.13
CA GLN A 44 7.94 -7.60 -7.99
C GLN A 44 7.91 -8.68 -6.90
N ASN A 45 7.34 -8.35 -5.72
CA ASN A 45 7.42 -9.19 -4.51
C ASN A 45 6.22 -10.11 -4.34
N LEU A 46 5.02 -9.66 -4.71
CA LEU A 46 3.78 -10.42 -4.54
C LEU A 46 3.29 -11.06 -5.85
N LYS A 47 3.87 -10.69 -7.00
CA LYS A 47 3.42 -11.13 -8.34
C LYS A 47 1.95 -10.79 -8.60
N ILE A 48 1.47 -9.70 -7.99
CA ILE A 48 0.10 -9.20 -8.13
C ILE A 48 0.14 -7.95 -8.99
N THR A 49 -0.66 -7.91 -10.06
CA THR A 49 -0.87 -6.69 -10.83
C THR A 49 -1.80 -5.73 -10.06
N LEU A 50 -1.20 -4.68 -9.52
CA LEU A 50 -1.87 -3.58 -8.84
C LEU A 50 -1.80 -2.32 -9.71
N TYR A 51 -2.89 -1.58 -9.82
CA TYR A 51 -2.90 -0.29 -10.52
C TYR A 51 -3.05 0.86 -9.52
N THR A 52 -2.50 2.02 -9.84
CA THR A 52 -2.66 3.24 -9.01
C THR A 52 -4.13 3.64 -8.84
N GLN A 53 -4.99 3.33 -9.82
CA GLN A 53 -6.43 3.51 -9.73
C GLN A 53 -7.11 2.59 -8.70
N ASP A 54 -6.54 1.41 -8.44
CA ASP A 54 -7.04 0.52 -7.37
C ASP A 54 -6.74 1.12 -5.99
N LEU A 55 -5.58 1.79 -5.85
CA LEU A 55 -5.19 2.49 -4.63
C LEU A 55 -6.07 3.72 -4.35
N GLN A 56 -6.60 4.39 -5.37
CA GLN A 56 -7.52 5.53 -5.20
C GLN A 56 -8.84 5.14 -4.52
N LYS A 57 -9.22 3.86 -4.56
CA LYS A 57 -10.41 3.34 -3.88
C LYS A 57 -10.15 2.97 -2.42
N CYS A 58 -8.88 2.93 -2.01
CA CYS A 58 -8.47 2.62 -0.65
C CYS A 58 -8.42 3.92 0.17
N GLN A 59 -8.99 3.91 1.37
CA GLN A 59 -8.94 5.05 2.29
C GLN A 59 -7.83 4.87 3.32
N THR A 60 -7.53 3.63 3.70
CA THR A 60 -6.56 3.26 4.73
C THR A 60 -5.57 2.21 4.22
N ILE A 61 -4.47 2.02 4.97
CA ILE A 61 -3.51 0.93 4.68
C ILE A 61 -4.19 -0.44 4.83
N ALA A 62 -5.14 -0.59 5.76
CA ALA A 62 -5.95 -1.79 5.92
C ALA A 62 -6.77 -2.13 4.66
N ASP A 63 -7.27 -1.11 3.93
CA ASP A 63 -7.96 -1.32 2.65
C ASP A 63 -7.00 -1.84 1.58
N ILE A 64 -5.77 -1.33 1.52
CA ILE A 64 -4.74 -1.82 0.59
C ILE A 64 -4.43 -3.29 0.88
N ILE A 65 -4.26 -3.65 2.15
CA ILE A 65 -4.02 -5.02 2.57
C ILE A 65 -5.18 -5.93 2.13
N SER A 66 -6.41 -5.53 2.41
CA SER A 66 -7.62 -6.28 2.06
C SER A 66 -7.76 -6.46 0.54
N LEU A 67 -7.45 -5.43 -0.24
CA LEU A 67 -7.43 -5.47 -1.69
C LEU A 67 -6.40 -6.49 -2.21
N LEU A 68 -5.18 -6.48 -1.67
CA LEU A 68 -4.12 -7.41 -2.07
C LEU A 68 -4.43 -8.84 -1.67
N GLU A 69 -4.98 -9.07 -0.47
CA GLU A 69 -5.44 -10.39 -0.02
C GLU A 69 -6.54 -10.92 -0.94
N SER A 70 -7.49 -10.08 -1.36
CA SER A 70 -8.54 -10.45 -2.32
C SER A 70 -7.99 -10.80 -3.71
N LYS A 71 -6.83 -10.27 -4.09
CA LYS A 71 -6.17 -10.60 -5.37
C LYS A 71 -5.26 -11.83 -5.25
N CYS A 72 -4.70 -12.09 -4.08
CA CYS A 72 -3.83 -13.25 -3.82
C CYS A 72 -4.61 -14.56 -3.60
N GLY A 73 -5.84 -14.48 -3.12
CA GLY A 73 -6.71 -15.64 -2.84
C GLY A 73 -7.50 -16.17 -4.04
N LYS A 74 -7.10 -15.83 -5.27
CA LYS A 74 -7.66 -16.36 -6.52
C LYS A 74 -6.61 -17.13 -7.30
#